data_AF-A0A0D9P2R9-F1
#
_entry.id   AF-A0A0D9P2R9-F1
#
_cell.length_a   1.000
_cell.length_b   1.000
_cell.length_c   1.000
_cell.angle_alpha   90.00
_cell.angle_beta   90.00
_cell.angle_gamma   90.00
#
_symmetry.space_group_name_H-M   'P 1'
#
loop_
_entity.id
_entity.type
_entity.pdbx_description
1 polymer ?
#
loop_
_entity_poly.entity_id
_entity_poly.type
_entity_poly.pdbx_seq_one_letter_code
_entity_poly.pdbx_strand_id
1 'polypeptide(L)'
;MAPKRPLESGDPSLEAKKPKRGFRVGPDNLPDGPWRRKVTKIKKDLIQKAKVKKEYAKIKAREQQKDDNDDGVNSQDEAPKSQEEEQEKMHPTRELMLKDEDKAQAGADTGASADPTSDGMRRRTRRPGYYDKQLKKAEERKKESEQRALEIQQRREERERRLAERERFKKAMAKTIGRDGKKKLGRESTILLDKVKRIMEK
;
A
#
# COMPACT_ATOMS: atom_id res chain seq x y z
N MET A 1 -56.25 34.38 -33.30
CA MET A 1 -55.99 32.91 -33.30
C MET A 1 -54.56 32.69 -32.84
N ALA A 2 -54.30 31.75 -31.93
CA ALA A 2 -52.93 31.46 -31.47
C ALA A 2 -52.23 30.45 -32.39
N PRO A 3 -50.94 30.63 -32.74
CA PRO A 3 -50.19 29.65 -33.51
C PRO A 3 -49.91 28.39 -32.67
N LYS A 4 -50.07 27.22 -33.27
CA LYS A 4 -49.74 25.93 -32.64
C LYS A 4 -48.23 25.81 -32.46
N ARG A 5 -47.78 25.40 -31.26
CA ARG A 5 -46.37 25.09 -31.01
C ARG A 5 -45.93 23.88 -31.85
N PRO A 6 -44.71 23.86 -32.42
CA PRO A 6 -44.19 22.66 -33.07
C PRO A 6 -43.98 21.56 -32.04
N LEU A 7 -44.25 20.31 -32.45
CA LEU A 7 -43.98 19.13 -31.66
C LEU A 7 -42.47 18.88 -31.62
N GLU A 8 -41.85 18.92 -30.44
CA GLU A 8 -40.45 18.54 -30.22
C GLU A 8 -40.23 17.10 -30.70
N SER A 9 -39.66 16.95 -31.90
CA SER A 9 -39.24 15.67 -32.46
C SER A 9 -37.88 15.29 -31.88
N GLY A 10 -37.90 14.70 -30.68
CA GLY A 10 -36.72 14.42 -29.87
C GLY A 10 -36.74 13.05 -29.17
N ASP A 11 -37.54 12.09 -29.63
CA ASP A 11 -37.46 10.72 -29.13
C ASP A 11 -36.04 10.17 -29.37
N PRO A 12 -35.30 9.72 -28.33
CA PRO A 12 -34.00 9.12 -28.52
C PRO A 12 -34.19 7.81 -29.28
N SER A 13 -33.69 7.78 -30.52
CA SER A 13 -33.69 6.61 -31.39
C SER A 13 -33.38 5.36 -30.57
N LEU A 14 -34.32 4.40 -30.57
CA LEU A 14 -34.13 3.10 -29.94
C LEU A 14 -33.05 2.36 -30.73
N GLU A 15 -31.78 2.59 -30.38
CA GLU A 15 -30.62 2.05 -31.08
C GLU A 15 -30.80 0.54 -31.25
N ALA A 16 -30.86 0.11 -32.52
CA ALA A 16 -31.11 -1.27 -32.88
C ALA A 16 -30.14 -2.19 -32.11
N LYS A 17 -30.69 -3.01 -31.19
CA LYS A 17 -29.91 -3.82 -30.25
C LYS A 17 -29.01 -4.77 -31.04
N LYS A 18 -27.73 -4.41 -31.14
CA LYS A 18 -26.71 -5.15 -31.88
C LYS A 18 -26.75 -6.63 -31.45
N PRO A 19 -26.78 -7.60 -32.39
CA PRO A 19 -26.97 -8.99 -32.05
C PRO A 19 -25.91 -9.44 -31.04
N LYS A 20 -26.36 -10.03 -29.92
CA LYS A 20 -25.48 -10.51 -28.85
C LYS A 20 -24.56 -11.60 -29.41
N ARG A 21 -23.34 -11.21 -29.74
CA ARG A 21 -22.34 -12.14 -30.29
C ARG A 21 -22.02 -13.17 -29.19
N GLY A 22 -22.15 -14.46 -29.52
CA GLY A 22 -21.92 -15.57 -28.59
C GLY A 22 -20.52 -15.58 -27.98
N PHE A 23 -20.25 -16.52 -27.08
CA PHE A 23 -19.00 -16.57 -26.29
C PHE A 23 -17.75 -16.67 -27.18
N ARG A 24 -17.16 -15.52 -27.52
CA ARG A 24 -15.92 -15.42 -28.31
C ARG A 24 -14.74 -15.77 -27.41
N VAL A 25 -14.24 -17.01 -27.54
CA VAL A 25 -12.99 -17.45 -26.91
C VAL A 25 -11.81 -16.88 -27.69
N GLY A 26 -11.53 -15.59 -27.46
CA GLY A 26 -10.37 -14.89 -28.02
C GLY A 26 -9.50 -14.28 -26.91
N PRO A 27 -8.24 -13.92 -27.19
CA PRO A 27 -7.33 -13.34 -26.20
C PRO A 27 -7.84 -12.02 -25.59
N ASP A 28 -8.71 -11.29 -26.29
CA ASP A 28 -9.37 -10.08 -25.78
C ASP A 28 -10.49 -10.35 -24.76
N ASN A 29 -11.03 -11.56 -24.73
CA ASN A 29 -12.20 -11.95 -23.94
C ASN A 29 -11.88 -13.02 -22.88
N LEU A 30 -10.65 -13.53 -22.86
CA LEU A 30 -10.15 -14.36 -21.77
C LEU A 30 -10.05 -13.52 -20.48
N PRO A 31 -10.19 -14.13 -19.28
CA PRO A 31 -10.07 -13.40 -18.01
C PRO A 31 -8.67 -12.79 -17.91
N ASP A 32 -8.57 -11.50 -18.20
CA ASP A 32 -7.27 -10.86 -18.39
C ASP A 32 -6.40 -10.99 -17.13
N GLY A 33 -5.12 -11.32 -17.30
CA GLY A 33 -4.27 -11.74 -16.19
C GLY A 33 -4.18 -10.68 -15.09
N PRO A 34 -3.96 -11.05 -13.80
CA PRO A 34 -3.93 -10.10 -12.68
C PRO A 34 -3.03 -8.86 -12.93
N TRP A 35 -1.93 -9.06 -13.66
CA TRP A 35 -1.02 -8.00 -14.09
C TRP A 35 -1.62 -7.01 -15.07
N ARG A 36 -2.32 -7.44 -16.13
CA ARG A 36 -2.98 -6.51 -17.07
C ARG A 36 -4.17 -5.79 -16.42
N ARG A 37 -4.90 -6.44 -15.50
CA ARG A 37 -5.89 -5.75 -14.63
C ARG A 37 -5.24 -4.67 -13.76
N LYS A 38 -4.08 -4.95 -13.16
CA LYS A 38 -3.34 -3.97 -12.36
C LYS A 38 -2.83 -2.80 -13.21
N VAL A 39 -2.28 -3.04 -14.40
CA VAL A 39 -1.83 -1.99 -15.32
C VAL A 39 -2.99 -1.12 -15.81
N THR A 40 -4.13 -1.73 -16.19
CA THR A 40 -5.32 -0.97 -16.62
C THR A 40 -5.95 -0.18 -15.47
N LYS A 41 -5.95 -0.70 -14.23
CA LYS A 41 -6.34 0.06 -13.04
C LYS A 41 -5.40 1.25 -12.81
N ILE A 42 -4.08 1.04 -12.75
CA ILE A 42 -3.08 2.10 -12.57
C ILE A 42 -3.25 3.21 -13.63
N LYS A 43 -3.47 2.84 -14.90
CA LYS A 43 -3.71 3.80 -15.99
C LYS A 43 -5.01 4.61 -15.77
N LYS A 44 -6.10 3.96 -15.35
CA LYS A 44 -7.38 4.64 -15.04
C LYS A 44 -7.23 5.59 -13.84
N ASP A 45 -6.63 5.13 -12.74
CA ASP A 45 -6.40 5.92 -11.53
C ASP A 45 -5.52 7.16 -11.83
N LEU A 46 -4.51 7.03 -12.70
CA LEU A 46 -3.62 8.13 -13.07
C LEU A 46 -4.33 9.15 -13.97
N ILE A 47 -5.19 8.71 -14.90
CA ILE A 47 -6.06 9.59 -15.69
C ILE A 47 -7.06 10.32 -14.80
N GLN A 48 -7.70 9.64 -13.84
CA GLN A 48 -8.63 10.25 -12.90
C GLN A 48 -7.95 11.33 -12.04
N LYS A 49 -6.78 11.02 -11.46
CA LYS A 49 -5.97 12.01 -10.71
C LYS A 49 -5.59 13.21 -11.57
N ALA A 50 -5.29 13.02 -12.86
CA ALA A 50 -5.00 14.12 -13.77
C ALA A 50 -6.25 14.97 -14.09
N LYS A 51 -7.44 14.37 -14.23
CA LYS A 51 -8.71 15.09 -14.39
C LYS A 51 -9.04 15.93 -13.15
N VAL A 52 -9.04 15.31 -11.97
CA VAL A 52 -9.32 15.99 -10.69
C VAL A 52 -8.35 17.15 -10.47
N LYS A 53 -7.05 16.99 -10.77
CA LYS A 53 -6.08 18.10 -10.70
C LYS A 53 -6.39 19.24 -11.66
N LYS A 54 -6.85 18.95 -12.89
CA LYS A 54 -7.24 19.97 -13.86
C LYS A 54 -8.52 20.70 -13.46
N GLU A 55 -9.51 19.98 -12.93
CA GLU A 55 -10.77 20.56 -12.43
C GLU A 55 -10.52 21.41 -11.19
N TYR A 56 -9.75 20.90 -10.22
CA TYR A 56 -9.32 21.66 -9.05
C TYR A 56 -8.54 22.93 -9.42
N ALA A 57 -7.60 22.85 -10.37
CA ALA A 57 -6.87 24.04 -10.85
C ALA A 57 -7.79 25.08 -11.50
N LYS A 58 -8.84 24.66 -12.22
CA LYS A 58 -9.84 25.58 -12.78
C LYS A 58 -10.71 26.23 -11.70
N ILE A 59 -11.14 25.46 -10.69
CA ILE A 59 -11.93 25.96 -9.56
C ILE A 59 -11.10 26.97 -8.77
N LYS A 60 -9.86 26.59 -8.39
CA LYS A 60 -8.95 27.48 -7.67
C LYS A 60 -8.64 28.77 -8.43
N ALA A 61 -8.40 28.71 -9.74
CA ALA A 61 -8.19 29.92 -10.54
C ALA A 61 -9.44 30.82 -10.58
N ARG A 62 -10.65 30.23 -10.57
CA ARG A 62 -11.92 30.96 -10.52
C ARG A 62 -12.23 31.52 -9.12
N GLU A 63 -11.79 30.86 -8.06
CA GLU A 63 -11.87 31.34 -6.68
C GLU A 63 -10.91 32.51 -6.47
N GLN A 64 -9.63 32.37 -6.86
CA GLN A 64 -8.68 33.48 -6.81
C GLN A 64 -9.17 34.69 -7.62
N GLN A 65 -9.73 34.49 -8.82
CA GLN A 65 -10.36 35.56 -9.59
C GLN A 65 -11.64 36.14 -8.97
N LYS A 66 -12.27 35.48 -7.99
CA LYS A 66 -13.36 36.08 -7.21
C LYS A 66 -12.82 36.86 -6.03
N ASP A 67 -11.86 36.29 -5.31
CA ASP A 67 -11.20 36.93 -4.17
C ASP A 67 -10.54 38.24 -4.63
N ASP A 68 -9.79 38.22 -5.74
CA ASP A 68 -9.20 39.41 -6.40
C ASP A 68 -10.24 40.46 -6.89
N ASN A 69 -11.53 40.10 -6.98
CA ASN A 69 -12.63 41.01 -7.31
C ASN A 69 -13.48 41.42 -6.08
N ASP A 70 -13.27 40.80 -4.91
CA ASP A 70 -14.01 41.03 -3.66
C ASP A 70 -13.16 41.80 -2.62
N ASP A 71 -11.83 41.78 -2.75
CA ASP A 71 -10.84 42.52 -1.94
C ASP A 71 -10.86 44.06 -2.17
N GLY A 72 -12.05 44.62 -2.43
CA GLY A 72 -12.32 46.04 -2.59
C GLY A 72 -12.99 46.72 -1.40
N VAL A 73 -13.43 45.99 -0.36
CA VAL A 73 -14.20 46.57 0.76
C VAL A 73 -13.80 46.01 2.16
N ASN A 74 -12.89 46.76 2.78
CA ASN A 74 -12.91 47.19 4.19
C ASN A 74 -12.47 46.25 5.35
N SER A 75 -11.80 46.87 6.33
CA SER A 75 -11.24 46.29 7.56
C SER A 75 -12.15 46.43 8.79
N GLN A 76 -11.67 45.97 9.97
CA GLN A 76 -12.15 46.19 11.36
C GLN A 76 -13.16 45.14 11.91
N ASP A 77 -12.85 44.36 12.96
CA ASP A 77 -12.89 44.62 14.45
C ASP A 77 -14.27 44.17 15.04
N GLU A 78 -14.45 43.55 16.23
CA GLU A 78 -13.59 43.04 17.33
C GLU A 78 -14.36 41.93 18.15
N ALA A 79 -13.74 41.34 19.18
CA ALA A 79 -14.32 40.48 20.24
C ALA A 79 -15.04 41.33 21.35
N PRO A 80 -15.46 40.87 22.58
CA PRO A 80 -15.28 39.56 23.27
C PRO A 80 -16.40 39.03 24.25
N LYS A 81 -16.16 37.82 24.82
CA LYS A 81 -16.45 37.28 26.19
C LYS A 81 -17.86 37.27 26.87
N SER A 82 -18.17 36.11 27.49
CA SER A 82 -18.78 35.97 28.83
C SER A 82 -18.50 34.57 29.47
N GLN A 83 -18.66 34.46 30.80
CA GLN A 83 -18.48 33.26 31.67
C GLN A 83 -19.90 32.75 32.09
N GLU A 84 -20.21 31.57 32.67
CA GLU A 84 -19.63 30.81 33.79
C GLU A 84 -20.08 29.31 33.79
N GLU A 85 -19.32 28.50 34.55
CA GLU A 85 -19.53 27.15 35.11
C GLU A 85 -20.81 26.30 34.82
N GLU A 86 -20.66 25.29 33.96
CA GLU A 86 -21.29 23.97 34.15
C GLU A 86 -20.20 22.90 34.33
N GLN A 87 -20.53 21.78 35.00
CA GLN A 87 -19.60 20.65 35.23
C GLN A 87 -19.41 19.82 33.94
N GLU A 88 -18.75 20.40 32.94
CA GLU A 88 -18.40 19.71 31.71
C GLU A 88 -17.46 18.53 31.98
N LYS A 89 -17.81 17.37 31.43
CA LYS A 89 -16.92 16.21 31.37
C LYS A 89 -15.68 16.61 30.58
N MET A 90 -14.57 16.79 31.29
CA MET A 90 -13.30 17.32 30.76
C MET A 90 -12.95 16.68 29.43
N HIS A 91 -12.78 17.53 28.40
CA HIS A 91 -12.47 17.07 27.05
C HIS A 91 -11.20 16.18 27.09
N PRO A 92 -11.12 15.05 26.35
CA PRO A 92 -10.03 14.07 26.50
C PRO A 92 -8.62 14.64 26.30
N THR A 93 -8.49 15.72 25.53
CA THR A 93 -7.24 16.48 25.36
C THR A 93 -6.77 17.14 26.67
N ARG A 94 -7.69 17.63 27.49
CA ARG A 94 -7.39 18.29 28.78
C ARG A 94 -7.05 17.26 29.86
N GLU A 95 -7.68 16.09 29.86
CA GLU A 95 -7.25 14.97 30.72
C GLU A 95 -5.81 14.51 30.45
N LEU A 96 -5.40 14.50 29.17
CA LEU A 96 -4.02 14.16 28.79
C LEU A 96 -3.02 15.17 29.36
N MET A 97 -3.34 16.47 29.30
CA MET A 97 -2.48 17.51 29.89
C MET A 97 -2.35 17.37 31.41
N LEU A 98 -3.45 17.18 32.15
CA LEU A 98 -3.36 16.98 33.60
C LEU A 98 -2.52 15.74 33.96
N LYS A 99 -2.68 14.62 33.24
CA LYS A 99 -1.89 13.40 33.46
C LYS A 99 -0.39 13.59 33.18
N ASP A 100 -0.02 14.44 32.22
CA ASP A 100 1.38 14.80 31.95
C ASP A 100 1.94 15.77 33.01
N GLU A 101 1.12 16.68 33.54
CA GLU A 101 1.47 17.61 34.62
C GLU A 101 1.67 16.89 35.97
N ASP A 102 0.73 16.02 36.37
CA ASP A 102 0.83 15.18 37.57
C ASP A 102 2.11 14.33 37.56
N LYS A 103 2.46 13.77 36.40
CA LYS A 103 3.65 12.95 36.20
C LYS A 103 4.94 13.75 36.25
N ALA A 104 4.91 15.04 35.90
CA ALA A 104 6.04 15.94 36.06
C ALA A 104 6.25 16.32 37.54
N GLN A 105 5.16 16.52 38.30
CA GLN A 105 5.23 16.84 39.73
C GLN A 105 5.67 15.65 40.59
N ALA A 106 5.18 14.43 40.31
CA ALA A 106 5.57 13.22 41.03
C ALA A 106 7.09 12.90 40.94
N GLY A 107 7.79 13.44 39.95
CA GLY A 107 9.24 13.33 39.82
C GLY A 107 10.05 14.29 40.72
N ALA A 108 9.41 15.23 41.42
CA ALA A 108 10.07 16.25 42.23
C ALA A 108 10.04 15.97 43.75
N ASP A 109 9.09 15.16 44.23
CA ASP A 109 8.81 14.98 45.68
C ASP A 109 9.51 13.76 46.32
N THR A 110 10.23 12.96 45.53
CA THR A 110 11.03 11.84 46.05
C THR A 110 12.43 12.33 46.46
N GLY A 111 12.54 12.74 47.72
CA GLY A 111 13.69 13.48 48.26
C GLY A 111 15.05 12.81 48.08
N ALA A 112 16.05 13.62 47.70
CA ALA A 112 17.46 13.23 47.61
C ALA A 112 18.27 13.84 48.75
N SER A 113 18.52 13.07 49.80
CA SER A 113 19.43 13.42 50.89
C SER A 113 20.91 13.26 50.47
N ALA A 114 21.74 14.17 50.98
CA ALA A 114 23.18 14.36 50.78
C ALA A 114 24.04 13.16 50.33
N ASP A 115 24.82 13.38 49.25
CA ASP A 115 26.17 12.81 49.10
C ASP A 115 27.01 13.67 48.12
N PRO A 116 28.25 14.09 48.46
CA PRO A 116 29.08 14.89 47.57
C PRO A 116 29.93 14.03 46.62
N THR A 117 30.14 14.51 45.38
CA THR A 117 30.98 13.90 44.31
C THR A 117 30.37 12.78 43.43
N SER A 118 29.14 12.96 42.96
CA SER A 118 28.58 12.17 41.83
C SER A 118 28.60 12.93 40.48
N ASP A 119 29.81 13.29 40.01
CA ASP A 119 30.00 13.78 38.62
C ASP A 119 30.15 12.64 37.59
N GLY A 120 30.06 11.38 38.03
CA GLY A 120 30.05 10.20 37.15
C GLY A 120 28.77 10.04 36.33
N MET A 121 27.61 10.42 36.87
CA MET A 121 26.30 10.14 36.25
C MET A 121 25.70 11.29 35.44
N ARG A 122 26.34 12.47 35.46
CA ARG A 122 25.86 13.68 34.76
C ARG A 122 26.22 13.77 33.29
N ARG A 123 26.89 12.75 32.72
CA ARG A 123 26.92 12.54 31.26
C ARG A 123 25.55 12.05 30.77
N ARG A 124 24.54 12.93 30.85
CA ARG A 124 23.24 12.81 30.15
C ARG A 124 23.54 12.25 28.77
N THR A 125 23.00 11.06 28.47
CA THR A 125 23.33 10.31 27.26
C THR A 125 23.26 11.24 26.05
N ARG A 126 24.42 11.48 25.41
CA ARG A 126 24.53 12.50 24.35
C ARG A 126 23.47 12.18 23.29
N ARG A 127 22.48 13.07 23.14
CA ARG A 127 21.41 12.92 22.15
C ARG A 127 22.12 12.76 20.79
N PRO A 128 21.88 11.67 20.03
CA PRO A 128 22.63 11.39 18.81
C PRO A 128 22.64 12.60 17.88
N GLY A 129 23.82 12.95 17.40
CA GLY A 129 24.03 14.06 16.48
C GLY A 129 23.25 13.85 15.19
N TYR A 130 23.13 14.92 14.39
CA TYR A 130 22.50 14.83 13.08
C TYR A 130 23.18 13.77 12.19
N TYR A 131 24.51 13.73 12.22
CA TYR A 131 25.33 12.76 11.50
C TYR A 131 25.13 11.32 12.02
N ASP A 132 25.14 11.09 13.33
CA ASP A 132 24.89 9.77 13.93
C ASP A 132 23.53 9.19 13.52
N LYS A 133 22.51 10.05 13.41
CA LYS A 133 21.17 9.67 12.92
C LYS A 133 21.17 9.33 11.42
N GLN A 134 22.01 9.97 10.62
CA GLN A 134 22.20 9.61 9.20
C GLN A 134 22.91 8.26 9.06
N LEU A 135 23.96 8.01 9.84
CA LEU A 135 24.67 6.72 9.85
C LEU A 135 23.73 5.56 10.23
N LYS A 136 22.96 5.71 11.31
CA LYS A 136 21.96 4.70 11.72
C LYS A 136 20.93 4.42 10.62
N LYS A 137 20.38 5.46 9.98
CA LYS A 137 19.46 5.28 8.83
C LYS A 137 20.11 4.63 7.61
N ALA A 138 21.41 4.84 7.40
CA ALA A 138 22.15 4.17 6.33
C ALA A 138 22.38 2.68 6.65
N GLU A 139 22.70 2.35 7.90
CA GLU A 139 22.80 0.96 8.37
C GLU A 139 21.46 0.21 8.32
N GLU A 140 20.37 0.85 8.76
CA GLU A 140 19.00 0.30 8.68
C GLU A 140 18.65 -0.06 7.24
N ARG A 141 18.90 0.83 6.28
CA ARG A 141 18.68 0.58 4.85
C ARG A 141 19.56 -0.54 4.29
N LYS A 142 20.83 -0.63 4.72
CA LYS A 142 21.73 -1.73 4.34
C LYS A 142 21.18 -3.07 4.85
N LYS A 143 20.87 -3.17 6.15
CA LYS A 143 20.30 -4.35 6.79
C LYS A 143 18.98 -4.78 6.13
N GLU A 144 18.09 -3.85 5.81
CA GLU A 144 16.86 -4.15 5.07
C GLU A 144 17.14 -4.67 3.65
N SER A 145 18.10 -4.07 2.93
CA SER A 145 18.48 -4.53 1.59
C SER A 145 19.13 -5.92 1.60
N GLU A 146 19.93 -6.23 2.63
CA GLU A 146 20.56 -7.53 2.85
C GLU A 146 19.51 -8.60 3.21
N GLN A 147 18.58 -8.30 4.11
CA GLN A 147 17.47 -9.19 4.45
C GLN A 147 16.60 -9.52 3.23
N ARG A 148 16.25 -8.51 2.41
CA ARG A 148 15.51 -8.72 1.15
C ARG A 148 16.33 -9.54 0.14
N ALA A 149 17.65 -9.31 0.06
CA ALA A 149 18.51 -10.09 -0.82
C ALA A 149 18.59 -11.57 -0.39
N LEU A 150 18.69 -11.84 0.92
CA LEU A 150 18.67 -13.19 1.48
C LEU A 150 17.33 -13.90 1.25
N GLU A 151 16.18 -13.22 1.44
CA GLU A 151 14.86 -13.78 1.11
C GLU A 151 14.76 -14.16 -0.39
N ILE A 152 15.26 -13.28 -1.27
CA ILE A 152 15.28 -13.53 -2.71
C ILE A 152 16.20 -14.71 -3.07
N GLN A 153 17.36 -14.84 -2.41
CA GLN A 153 18.27 -15.97 -2.57
C GLN A 153 17.62 -17.28 -2.11
N GLN A 154 17.04 -17.32 -0.91
CA GLN A 154 16.33 -18.52 -0.41
C GLN A 154 15.18 -18.94 -1.34
N ARG A 155 14.33 -18.00 -1.78
CA ARG A 155 13.26 -18.27 -2.75
C ARG A 155 13.79 -18.67 -4.14
N ARG A 156 15.02 -18.28 -4.49
CA ARG A 156 15.69 -18.71 -5.72
C ARG A 156 16.22 -20.14 -5.57
N GLU A 157 16.93 -20.43 -4.50
CA GLU A 157 17.42 -21.78 -4.18
C GLU A 157 16.29 -22.80 -4.08
N GLU A 158 15.18 -22.48 -3.42
CA GLU A 158 14.03 -23.39 -3.33
C GLU A 158 13.47 -23.72 -4.73
N ARG A 159 13.35 -22.71 -5.60
CA ARG A 159 12.92 -22.91 -6.99
C ARG A 159 13.95 -23.71 -7.79
N GLU A 160 15.24 -23.45 -7.62
CA GLU A 160 16.32 -24.17 -8.29
C GLU A 160 16.41 -25.63 -7.83
N ARG A 161 16.24 -25.92 -6.53
CA ARG A 161 16.10 -27.29 -5.99
C ARG A 161 14.89 -28.00 -6.60
N ARG A 162 13.72 -27.36 -6.62
CA ARG A 162 12.49 -27.92 -7.22
C ARG A 162 12.61 -28.16 -8.73
N LEU A 163 13.31 -27.29 -9.45
CA LEU A 163 13.61 -27.47 -10.88
C LEU A 163 14.61 -28.61 -11.07
N ALA A 164 15.70 -28.66 -10.30
CA ALA A 164 16.69 -29.72 -10.37
C ALA A 164 16.11 -31.10 -10.05
N GLU A 165 15.20 -31.21 -9.06
CA GLU A 165 14.44 -32.44 -8.81
C GLU A 165 13.58 -32.86 -10.01
N ARG A 166 12.86 -31.90 -10.61
CA ARG A 166 12.03 -32.14 -11.81
C ARG A 166 12.89 -32.56 -13.01
N GLU A 167 14.06 -31.97 -13.18
CA GLU A 167 15.01 -32.31 -14.24
C GLU A 167 15.67 -33.67 -14.01
N ARG A 168 16.07 -33.99 -12.78
CA ARG A 168 16.54 -35.34 -12.40
C ARG A 168 15.47 -36.39 -12.69
N PHE A 169 14.21 -36.14 -12.29
CA PHE A 169 13.08 -37.02 -12.59
C PHE A 169 12.83 -37.15 -14.10
N LYS A 170 12.82 -36.04 -14.85
CA LYS A 170 12.67 -36.04 -16.32
C LYS A 170 13.80 -36.80 -17.01
N LYS A 171 15.05 -36.63 -16.56
CA LYS A 171 16.23 -37.33 -17.08
C LYS A 171 16.21 -38.82 -16.75
N ALA A 172 15.69 -39.20 -15.57
CA ALA A 172 15.46 -40.60 -15.22
C ALA A 172 14.38 -41.23 -16.12
N MET A 173 13.22 -40.58 -16.27
CA MET A 173 12.15 -41.02 -17.19
C MET A 173 12.56 -40.99 -18.67
N ALA A 174 13.52 -40.16 -19.08
CA ALA A 174 14.06 -40.22 -20.44
C ALA A 174 14.90 -41.50 -20.67
N LYS A 175 15.58 -42.01 -19.64
CA LYS A 175 16.39 -43.25 -19.69
C LYS A 175 15.54 -44.54 -19.69
N THR A 176 14.22 -44.46 -19.51
CA THR A 176 13.32 -45.61 -19.54
C THR A 176 12.83 -45.91 -20.95
N ILE A 177 12.90 -44.94 -21.86
CA ILE A 177 12.59 -45.10 -23.28
C ILE A 177 13.70 -45.96 -23.93
N GLY A 178 13.30 -47.05 -24.58
CA GLY A 178 14.19 -47.93 -25.34
C GLY A 178 14.55 -47.36 -26.72
N ARG A 179 15.47 -48.04 -27.42
CA ARG A 179 15.85 -47.70 -28.80
C ARG A 179 14.66 -47.72 -29.75
N ASP A 180 13.68 -48.59 -29.48
CA ASP A 180 12.45 -48.75 -30.27
C ASP A 180 11.35 -47.72 -29.90
N GLY A 181 11.69 -46.68 -29.14
CA GLY A 181 10.75 -45.67 -28.63
C GLY A 181 9.79 -46.16 -27.53
N LYS A 182 9.68 -47.49 -27.33
CA LYS A 182 8.84 -48.11 -26.30
C LYS A 182 9.44 -47.93 -24.91
N LYS A 183 8.57 -47.69 -23.93
CA LYS A 183 8.92 -47.54 -22.51
C LYS A 183 9.26 -48.88 -21.85
N LYS A 184 10.35 -48.95 -21.11
CA LYS A 184 10.78 -50.14 -20.35
C LYS A 184 10.19 -50.11 -18.94
N LEU A 185 9.02 -50.72 -18.77
CA LEU A 185 8.24 -50.73 -17.51
C LEU A 185 9.08 -51.05 -16.27
N GLY A 186 9.99 -52.02 -16.32
CA GLY A 186 10.86 -52.38 -15.19
C GLY A 186 11.88 -51.30 -14.76
N ARG A 187 12.13 -50.28 -15.60
CA ARG A 187 12.89 -49.08 -15.21
C ARG A 187 11.99 -47.91 -14.81
N GLU A 188 10.73 -47.90 -15.26
CA GLU A 188 9.74 -46.88 -14.87
C GLU A 188 9.15 -47.17 -13.48
N SER A 189 8.94 -48.44 -13.15
CA SER A 189 8.35 -48.86 -11.88
C SER A 189 9.09 -48.31 -10.68
N THR A 190 10.43 -48.39 -10.64
CA THR A 190 11.25 -47.86 -9.54
C THR A 190 11.09 -46.34 -9.40
N ILE A 191 11.19 -45.59 -10.49
CA ILE A 191 11.05 -44.13 -10.52
C ILE A 191 9.64 -43.68 -10.09
N LEU A 192 8.61 -44.46 -10.45
CA LEU A 192 7.23 -44.19 -10.08
C LEU A 192 6.96 -44.57 -8.60
N LEU A 193 7.53 -45.67 -8.11
CA LEU A 193 7.46 -46.07 -6.70
C LEU A 193 8.13 -45.04 -5.78
N ASP A 194 9.32 -44.54 -6.14
CA ASP A 194 10.00 -43.45 -5.41
C ASP A 194 9.13 -42.18 -5.34
N LYS A 195 8.40 -41.89 -6.41
CA LYS A 195 7.47 -40.75 -6.47
C LYS A 195 6.24 -40.99 -5.58
N VAL A 196 5.65 -42.18 -5.59
CA VAL A 196 4.50 -42.54 -4.73
C VAL A 196 4.93 -42.51 -3.26
N LYS A 197 6.08 -43.10 -2.93
CA LYS A 197 6.67 -43.06 -1.58
C LYS A 197 6.82 -41.61 -1.08
N ARG A 198 7.40 -40.71 -1.89
CA ARG A 198 7.54 -39.28 -1.55
C ARG A 198 6.21 -38.50 -1.49
N ILE A 199 5.11 -39.06 -1.98
CA ILE A 199 3.75 -38.50 -1.81
C ILE A 199 3.10 -39.03 -0.53
N MET A 200 3.44 -40.26 -0.09
CA MET A 200 2.92 -40.87 1.14
C MET A 200 3.72 -40.52 2.40
N GLU A 201 5.00 -40.17 2.27
CA GLU A 201 5.86 -39.69 3.36
C GLU A 201 5.65 -38.19 3.68
N LYS A 202 4.57 -37.57 3.20
CA LYS A 202 4.38 -36.12 3.16
C LYS A 202 3.01 -35.69 3.68
#